data_AF-A0A9P6CND4-F1
#
_entry.id   AF-A0A9P6CND4-F1
#
_cell.length_a   1.000
_cell.length_b   1.000
_cell.length_c   1.000
_cell.angle_alpha   90.00
_cell.angle_beta   90.00
_cell.angle_gamma   90.00
#
_symmetry.space_group_name_H-M   'P 1'
#
loop_
_entity.id
_entity.type
_entity.pdbx_description
1 polymer ?
#
loop_
_entity_poly.entity_id
_entity_poly.type
_entity_poly.pdbx_seq_one_letter_code
_entity_poly.pdbx_strand_id
1 'polypeptide(L)'
;MGKVLDGTIKLTASQWPSYLYPSGTVYNRASIDEGLFRSSTLINFLRNICTGPTSTDDGIRRASKPSKAEIHGMDRVFGRCVAYVAAYFSLSSIEQWSSSPQDGYFDLDDFYDRCVDLFERDPTDPWVEETLNFLTGELPSLKRNYKQKRKRNLRSSISDSDSDEAEAIHAQREARRQGRLTADHSHENQQCSGINWKRSTKQRFQNQ
;
A
#
# COMPACT_ATOMS: atom_id res chain seq x y z
N MET A 1 30.55 8.31 3.91
CA MET A 1 29.07 8.20 4.02
C MET A 1 28.47 9.48 3.46
N GLY A 2 27.66 9.39 2.40
CA GLY A 2 26.84 10.53 1.97
C GLY A 2 25.67 10.66 2.94
N LYS A 3 25.60 11.78 3.66
CA LYS A 3 24.40 12.13 4.42
C LYS A 3 23.31 12.48 3.41
N VAL A 4 22.07 12.07 3.67
CA VAL A 4 20.90 12.54 2.91
C VAL A 4 20.79 14.03 3.17
N LEU A 5 21.19 14.84 2.18
CA LEU A 5 20.99 16.28 2.18
C LEU A 5 19.64 16.53 1.51
N ASP A 6 18.78 17.32 2.18
CA ASP A 6 17.47 17.73 1.68
C ASP A 6 17.54 18.12 0.20
N GLY A 7 16.96 17.28 -0.66
CA GLY A 7 16.74 17.56 -2.08
C GLY A 7 17.78 17.04 -3.08
N THR A 8 18.96 16.55 -2.68
CA THR A 8 19.99 16.13 -3.66
C THR A 8 20.03 14.63 -3.91
N ILE A 9 19.66 13.82 -2.90
CA ILE A 9 19.66 12.36 -3.00
C ILE A 9 18.21 11.88 -3.12
N LYS A 10 17.81 11.48 -4.32
CA LYS A 10 16.51 10.85 -4.57
C LYS A 10 16.55 9.42 -4.02
N LEU A 11 15.91 9.20 -2.88
CA LEU A 11 15.70 7.85 -2.36
C LEU A 11 14.70 7.14 -3.28
N THR A 12 15.17 6.09 -3.93
CA THR A 12 14.33 5.24 -4.79
C THR A 12 13.83 4.06 -3.97
N ALA A 13 12.61 3.60 -4.20
CA ALA A 13 12.04 2.40 -3.56
C ALA A 13 12.86 1.11 -3.81
N SER A 14 13.81 1.14 -4.75
CA SER A 14 14.79 0.08 -4.97
C SER A 14 15.85 -0.07 -3.87
N GLN A 15 16.00 0.92 -2.99
CA GLN A 15 16.93 0.87 -1.87
C GLN A 15 16.19 0.56 -0.57
N TRP A 16 16.65 -0.47 0.15
CA TRP A 16 16.08 -0.83 1.45
C TRP A 16 16.46 0.21 2.51
N PRO A 17 15.48 0.78 3.23
CA PRO A 17 15.76 1.72 4.31
C PRO A 17 16.60 1.09 5.43
N SER A 18 17.51 1.88 6.01
CA SER A 18 18.42 1.41 7.07
C SER A 18 17.70 0.88 8.31
N TYR A 19 16.50 1.40 8.62
CA TYR A 19 15.73 0.96 9.77
C TYR A 19 15.22 -0.48 9.64
N LEU A 20 15.30 -1.12 8.47
CA LEU A 20 14.97 -2.54 8.31
C LEU A 20 16.09 -3.45 8.81
N TYR A 21 17.29 -2.93 8.99
CA TYR A 21 18.47 -3.66 9.47
C TYR A 21 18.69 -3.44 10.98
N PRO A 22 19.37 -4.38 11.67
CA PRO A 22 19.77 -4.18 13.06
C PRO A 22 20.59 -2.90 13.25
N SER A 23 20.43 -2.30 14.43
CA SER A 23 21.22 -1.12 14.79
C SER A 23 22.72 -1.48 14.84
N GLY A 24 23.55 -0.64 14.21
CA GLY A 24 25.00 -0.84 14.17
C GLY A 24 25.48 -1.75 13.03
N THR A 25 24.59 -2.29 12.19
CA THR A 25 25.00 -3.05 11.00
C THR A 25 25.62 -2.13 9.95
N VAL A 26 26.77 -2.54 9.41
CA VAL A 26 27.40 -1.86 8.27
C VAL A 26 26.82 -2.45 6.98
N TYR A 27 26.24 -1.61 6.14
CA TYR A 27 25.63 -2.04 4.88
C TYR A 27 26.66 -2.73 3.96
N ASN A 28 26.41 -4.00 3.65
CA ASN A 28 27.23 -4.80 2.76
C ASN A 28 26.58 -4.92 1.38
N ARG A 29 27.25 -4.40 0.34
CA ARG A 29 26.73 -4.47 -1.04
C ARG A 29 26.77 -5.87 -1.64
N ALA A 30 27.63 -6.75 -1.13
CA ALA A 30 27.73 -8.13 -1.60
C ALA A 30 26.65 -9.04 -0.97
N SER A 31 26.04 -8.60 0.12
CA SER A 31 25.07 -9.37 0.92
C SER A 31 24.02 -8.41 1.47
N ILE A 32 23.07 -8.02 0.61
CA ILE A 32 22.07 -6.97 0.91
C ILE A 32 20.97 -7.53 1.84
N ASP A 33 20.71 -8.82 1.76
CA ASP A 33 19.72 -9.57 2.54
C ASP A 33 20.17 -9.84 3.98
N GLU A 34 21.47 -9.68 4.28
CA GLU A 34 22.04 -9.90 5.61
C GLU A 34 21.41 -8.94 6.64
N GLY A 35 20.61 -9.51 7.55
CA GLY A 35 19.91 -8.75 8.59
C GLY A 35 18.71 -7.95 8.08
N LEU A 36 18.29 -8.10 6.83
CA LEU A 36 17.11 -7.42 6.32
C LEU A 36 15.85 -7.89 7.09
N PHE A 37 14.99 -6.95 7.49
CA PHE A 37 13.84 -7.14 8.38
C PHE A 37 14.16 -7.65 9.80
N ARG A 38 15.42 -7.59 10.24
CA ARG A 38 15.82 -8.03 11.60
C ARG A 38 15.99 -6.87 12.58
N SER A 39 15.46 -5.69 12.27
CA SER A 39 15.59 -4.53 13.15
C SER A 39 14.65 -4.57 14.35
N SER A 40 15.13 -4.08 15.49
CA SER A 40 14.31 -3.90 16.69
C SER A 40 13.17 -2.91 16.46
N THR A 41 13.39 -1.87 15.65
CA THR A 41 12.37 -0.91 15.27
C THR A 41 11.21 -1.60 14.56
N LEU A 42 11.46 -2.38 13.52
CA LEU A 42 10.43 -3.11 12.79
C LEU A 42 9.68 -4.09 13.71
N ILE A 43 10.41 -4.85 14.54
CA ILE A 43 9.83 -5.78 15.50
C ILE A 43 8.88 -5.07 16.46
N ASN A 44 9.29 -3.91 16.98
CA ASN A 44 8.47 -3.10 17.88
C ASN A 44 7.17 -2.62 17.20
N PHE A 45 7.23 -2.21 15.94
CA PHE A 45 6.03 -1.84 15.19
C PHE A 45 5.14 -3.03 14.88
N LEU A 46 5.71 -4.18 14.52
CA LEU A 46 4.96 -5.42 14.32
C LEU A 46 4.20 -5.82 15.59
N ARG A 47 4.86 -5.77 16.77
CA ARG A 47 4.22 -5.97 18.07
C ARG A 47 3.10 -4.97 18.32
N ASN A 48 3.33 -3.69 18.04
CA ASN A 48 2.30 -2.67 18.22
C ASN A 48 1.05 -2.94 17.38
N ILE A 49 1.23 -3.29 16.10
CA ILE A 49 0.12 -3.52 15.16
C ILE A 49 -0.60 -4.84 15.45
N CYS A 50 0.14 -5.92 15.66
CA CYS A 50 -0.42 -7.26 15.82
C CYS A 50 -0.98 -7.50 17.22
N THR A 51 -0.21 -7.13 18.26
CA THR A 51 -0.49 -7.48 19.67
C THR A 51 -0.85 -6.28 20.54
N GLY A 52 -0.56 -5.06 20.09
CA GLY A 52 -0.93 -3.80 20.74
C GLY A 52 0.26 -3.08 21.40
N PRO A 53 0.10 -1.80 21.75
CA PRO A 53 1.20 -0.93 22.20
C PRO A 53 1.84 -1.37 23.52
N THR A 54 1.11 -2.12 24.36
CA THR A 54 1.66 -2.62 25.63
C THR A 54 2.75 -3.67 25.45
N SER A 55 2.84 -4.28 24.27
CA SER A 55 3.78 -5.38 23.99
C SER A 55 5.04 -4.96 23.22
N THR A 56 5.14 -3.69 22.86
CA THR A 56 6.19 -3.17 21.97
C THR A 56 7.59 -3.44 22.50
N ASP A 57 7.87 -3.05 23.75
CA ASP A 57 9.23 -2.97 24.28
C ASP A 57 9.77 -4.33 24.78
N ASP A 58 9.00 -5.00 25.63
CA ASP A 58 9.40 -6.24 26.31
C ASP A 58 8.83 -7.52 25.67
N GLY A 59 8.03 -7.40 24.60
CA GLY A 59 7.35 -8.54 23.99
C GLY A 59 6.26 -9.14 24.90
N ILE A 60 5.85 -8.44 25.97
CA ILE A 60 4.85 -8.95 26.91
C ILE A 60 3.52 -8.24 26.69
N ARG A 61 2.51 -9.00 26.29
CA ARG A 61 1.15 -8.47 26.12
C ARG A 61 0.41 -8.37 27.46
N ARG A 62 0.25 -7.13 27.95
CA ARG A 62 -0.54 -6.82 29.17
C ARG A 62 -2.01 -6.50 28.91
N ALA A 63 -2.40 -6.27 27.66
CA ALA A 63 -3.78 -5.92 27.32
C ALA A 63 -4.79 -7.02 27.69
N SER A 64 -5.92 -6.61 28.26
CA SER A 64 -7.03 -7.51 28.62
C SER A 64 -7.90 -7.90 27.42
N LYS A 65 -8.06 -6.97 26.46
CA LYS A 65 -8.80 -7.15 25.20
C LYS A 65 -8.06 -8.11 24.25
N PRO A 66 -8.76 -8.79 23.34
CA PRO A 66 -8.09 -9.57 22.32
C PRO A 66 -7.26 -8.67 21.41
N SER A 67 -6.10 -9.14 20.97
CA SER A 67 -5.25 -8.41 20.03
C SER A 67 -5.82 -8.44 18.60
N LYS A 68 -5.26 -7.64 17.69
CA LYS A 68 -5.66 -7.68 16.28
C LYS A 68 -5.34 -9.04 15.66
N ALA A 69 -4.17 -9.58 15.95
CA ALA A 69 -3.80 -10.93 15.56
C ALA A 69 -4.82 -11.98 16.06
N GLU A 70 -5.24 -11.89 17.32
CA GLU A 70 -6.25 -12.81 17.88
C GLU A 70 -7.62 -12.66 17.22
N ILE A 71 -8.07 -11.41 16.98
CA ILE A 71 -9.36 -11.12 16.34
C ILE A 71 -9.40 -11.69 14.91
N HIS A 72 -8.29 -11.57 14.18
CA HIS A 72 -8.16 -12.06 12.81
C HIS A 72 -7.69 -13.52 12.74
N GLY A 73 -7.49 -14.20 13.88
CA GLY A 73 -7.07 -15.60 13.92
C GLY A 73 -5.66 -15.86 13.40
N MET A 74 -4.79 -14.85 13.40
CA MET A 74 -3.42 -14.96 12.92
C MET A 74 -2.61 -15.93 13.79
N ASP A 75 -1.88 -16.82 13.14
CA ASP A 75 -0.99 -17.79 13.75
C ASP A 75 0.48 -17.51 13.45
N ARG A 76 0.75 -16.92 12.28
CA ARG A 76 2.07 -16.50 11.81
C ARG A 76 1.98 -15.11 11.21
N VAL A 77 3.11 -14.39 11.23
CA VAL A 77 3.27 -13.17 10.44
C VAL A 77 3.41 -13.54 8.97
N PHE A 78 2.63 -12.90 8.09
CA PHE A 78 2.72 -13.09 6.64
C PHE A 78 3.43 -11.90 5.97
N GLY A 79 4.05 -12.14 4.80
CA GLY A 79 4.89 -11.15 4.10
C GLY A 79 4.21 -9.80 3.88
N ARG A 80 2.94 -9.78 3.49
CA ARG A 80 2.16 -8.53 3.32
C ARG A 80 2.00 -7.72 4.62
N CYS A 81 1.95 -8.38 5.77
CA CYS A 81 1.92 -7.69 7.06
C CYS A 81 3.26 -7.00 7.32
N VAL A 82 4.37 -7.68 7.06
CA VAL A 82 5.73 -7.11 7.18
C VAL A 82 5.91 -5.93 6.24
N ALA A 83 5.51 -6.08 4.97
CA ALA A 83 5.52 -5.01 3.97
C ALA A 83 4.72 -3.78 4.41
N TYR A 84 3.53 -4.01 4.96
CA TYR A 84 2.69 -2.93 5.48
C TYR A 84 3.38 -2.20 6.63
N VAL A 85 3.97 -2.92 7.59
CA VAL A 85 4.66 -2.30 8.73
C VAL A 85 5.88 -1.50 8.27
N ALA A 86 6.65 -2.03 7.31
CA ALA A 86 7.76 -1.31 6.70
C ALA A 86 7.27 0.00 6.04
N ALA A 87 6.30 -0.07 5.13
CA ALA A 87 5.75 1.12 4.48
C ALA A 87 5.17 2.12 5.49
N TYR A 88 4.49 1.64 6.54
CA TYR A 88 3.90 2.48 7.58
C TYR A 88 4.95 3.26 8.39
N PHE A 89 6.12 2.68 8.66
CA PHE A 89 7.18 3.44 9.32
C PHE A 89 7.79 4.48 8.38
N SER A 90 7.96 4.16 7.09
CA SER A 90 8.41 5.14 6.10
C SER A 90 7.45 6.34 6.01
N LEU A 91 6.14 6.11 6.17
CA LEU A 91 5.10 7.15 6.25
C LEU A 91 5.20 8.07 7.46
N SER A 92 5.93 7.75 8.53
CA SER A 92 6.07 8.72 9.63
C SER A 92 6.75 10.03 9.17
N SER A 93 7.31 10.04 7.97
CA SER A 93 7.89 11.22 7.31
C SER A 93 6.99 11.90 6.28
N ILE A 94 5.81 11.34 5.95
CA ILE A 94 4.91 11.81 4.88
C ILE A 94 3.45 11.80 5.38
N GLU A 95 2.71 12.89 5.18
CA GLU A 95 1.36 13.06 5.74
C GLU A 95 0.28 12.18 5.09
N GLN A 96 0.51 11.68 3.88
CA GLN A 96 -0.45 10.88 3.12
C GLN A 96 0.26 9.80 2.30
N TRP A 97 -0.41 8.66 2.13
CA TRP A 97 -0.02 7.64 1.15
C TRP A 97 0.03 8.27 -0.24
N SER A 98 1.23 8.31 -0.84
CA SER A 98 1.47 8.93 -2.14
C SER A 98 2.06 7.92 -3.12
N SER A 99 1.35 7.73 -4.23
CA SER A 99 1.80 7.00 -5.42
C SER A 99 2.50 7.90 -6.44
N SER A 100 2.72 9.18 -6.10
CA SER A 100 3.09 10.21 -7.08
C SER A 100 4.61 10.34 -7.21
N PRO A 101 5.19 10.06 -8.39
CA PRO A 101 6.61 10.30 -8.67
C PRO A 101 6.96 11.79 -8.80
N GLN A 102 5.95 12.69 -8.80
CA GLN A 102 6.08 14.07 -9.24
C GLN A 102 6.77 14.97 -8.22
N ASP A 103 6.71 14.60 -6.93
CA ASP A 103 7.17 15.45 -5.84
C ASP A 103 8.59 15.08 -5.34
N GLY A 104 9.26 14.12 -5.99
CA GLY A 104 10.61 13.68 -5.59
C GLY A 104 10.68 12.96 -4.24
N TYR A 105 9.53 12.68 -3.63
CA TYR A 105 9.39 11.87 -2.42
C TYR A 105 9.54 10.37 -2.73
N PHE A 106 9.76 9.61 -1.66
CA PHE A 106 9.87 8.16 -1.71
C PHE A 106 8.53 7.53 -2.11
N ASP A 107 8.52 6.77 -3.22
CA ASP A 107 7.32 6.06 -3.69
C ASP A 107 7.00 4.89 -2.76
N LEU A 108 5.93 5.04 -1.99
CA LEU A 108 5.52 4.08 -0.98
C LEU A 108 4.78 2.88 -1.58
N ASP A 109 4.08 3.07 -2.69
CA ASP A 109 3.41 1.97 -3.40
C ASP A 109 4.45 1.04 -3.99
N ASP A 110 5.41 1.58 -4.74
CA ASP A 110 6.51 0.77 -5.30
C ASP A 110 7.33 0.10 -4.17
N PHE A 111 7.52 0.78 -3.04
CA PHE A 111 8.20 0.17 -1.89
C PHE A 111 7.41 -0.97 -1.26
N TYR A 112 6.11 -0.78 -1.04
CA TYR A 112 5.23 -1.82 -0.51
C TYR A 112 5.21 -3.04 -1.45
N ASP A 113 5.00 -2.82 -2.74
CA ASP A 113 4.96 -3.87 -3.75
C ASP A 113 6.29 -4.64 -3.81
N ARG A 114 7.43 -3.94 -3.73
CA ARG A 114 8.76 -4.60 -3.64
C ARG A 114 8.92 -5.45 -2.39
N CYS A 115 8.41 -4.98 -1.24
CA CYS A 115 8.43 -5.77 -0.02
C CYS A 115 7.57 -7.03 -0.16
N VAL A 116 6.37 -6.90 -0.73
CA VAL A 116 5.47 -8.04 -0.99
C VAL A 116 6.11 -9.03 -1.94
N ASP A 117 6.65 -8.54 -3.06
CA ASP A 117 7.36 -9.34 -4.07
C ASP A 117 8.49 -10.16 -3.45
N LEU A 118 9.23 -9.60 -2.48
CA LEU A 118 10.31 -10.32 -1.81
C LEU A 118 9.82 -11.54 -1.02
N PHE A 119 8.60 -11.50 -0.47
CA PHE A 119 8.03 -12.62 0.28
C PHE A 119 7.16 -13.56 -0.56
N GLU A 120 6.54 -13.06 -1.64
CA GLU A 120 5.53 -13.80 -2.40
C GLU A 120 6.01 -14.32 -3.76
N ARG A 121 7.12 -13.79 -4.30
CA ARG A 121 7.67 -14.28 -5.58
C ARG A 121 8.16 -15.72 -5.47
N ASP A 122 8.84 -16.05 -4.38
CA ASP A 122 9.24 -17.42 -4.05
C ASP A 122 8.94 -17.71 -2.58
N PRO A 123 7.72 -18.17 -2.26
CA PRO A 123 7.35 -18.47 -0.88
C PRO A 123 8.04 -19.73 -0.34
N THR A 124 8.73 -20.50 -1.19
CA THR A 124 9.48 -21.70 -0.81
C THR A 124 10.95 -21.43 -0.52
N ASP A 125 11.41 -20.19 -0.73
CA ASP A 125 12.76 -19.77 -0.40
C ASP A 125 13.02 -19.94 1.12
N PRO A 126 14.08 -20.68 1.51
CA PRO A 126 14.47 -20.80 2.91
C PRO A 126 14.60 -19.46 3.64
N TRP A 127 15.06 -18.41 2.96
CA TRP A 127 15.20 -17.08 3.55
C TRP A 127 13.84 -16.48 3.95
N VAL A 128 12.81 -16.66 3.12
CA VAL A 128 11.44 -16.20 3.40
C VAL A 128 10.89 -16.94 4.61
N GLU A 129 11.04 -18.26 4.63
CA GLU A 129 10.56 -19.08 5.75
C GLU A 129 11.25 -18.72 7.07
N GLU A 130 12.58 -18.61 7.05
CA GLU A 130 13.39 -18.27 8.21
C GLU A 130 13.02 -16.88 8.75
N THR A 131 12.90 -15.89 7.85
CA THR A 131 12.58 -14.51 8.23
C THR A 131 11.20 -14.40 8.84
N LEU A 132 10.18 -15.01 8.24
CA LEU A 132 8.83 -14.99 8.79
C LEU A 132 8.71 -15.79 10.10
N ASN A 133 9.46 -16.89 10.25
CA ASN A 133 9.50 -17.66 11.48
C ASN A 133 10.18 -16.89 12.61
N PHE A 134 11.30 -16.23 12.32
CA PHE A 134 11.95 -15.34 13.26
C PHE A 134 11.02 -14.22 13.71
N LEU A 135 10.41 -13.50 12.75
CA LEU A 135 9.49 -12.42 13.08
C LEU A 135 8.33 -12.91 13.93
N THR A 136 7.75 -14.06 13.59
CA THR A 136 6.67 -14.66 14.39
C THR A 136 7.12 -15.01 15.82
N GLY A 137 8.35 -15.51 15.98
CA GLY A 137 8.94 -15.81 17.29
C GLY A 137 9.16 -14.57 18.17
N GLU A 138 9.36 -13.41 17.55
CA GLU A 138 9.52 -12.13 18.24
C GLU A 138 8.20 -11.53 18.74
N LEU A 139 7.05 -12.05 18.30
CA LEU A 139 5.74 -11.57 18.74
C LEU A 139 5.27 -12.31 19.99
N PRO A 140 4.54 -11.63 20.90
CA PRO A 140 3.78 -12.31 21.95
C PRO A 140 2.83 -13.32 21.32
N SER A 141 2.48 -14.37 22.08
CA SER A 141 1.60 -15.44 21.57
C SER A 141 0.34 -14.89 20.90
N LEU A 142 0.23 -15.17 19.60
CA LEU A 142 -0.87 -14.67 18.75
C LEU A 142 -2.20 -15.36 19.06
N LYS A 143 -2.17 -16.46 19.81
CA LYS A 143 -3.33 -17.23 20.27
C LYS A 143 -3.37 -17.28 21.79
N ARG A 144 -3.93 -16.28 22.46
CA ARG A 144 -4.41 -16.47 23.85
C ARG A 144 -5.75 -17.20 23.78
N ASN A 145 -5.91 -18.26 24.56
CA ASN A 145 -7.19 -18.95 24.75
C ASN A 145 -8.19 -18.04 25.47
N TYR A 146 -8.70 -17.04 24.77
CA TYR A 146 -9.79 -16.21 25.25
C TYR A 146 -11.07 -17.03 25.13
N LYS A 147 -11.66 -17.42 26.26
CA LYS A 147 -13.02 -18.00 26.28
C LYS A 147 -13.96 -16.93 25.71
N GLN A 148 -14.27 -17.03 24.42
CA GLN A 148 -15.25 -16.16 23.79
C GLN A 148 -16.55 -16.30 24.60
N LYS A 149 -16.98 -15.22 25.23
CA LYS A 149 -18.29 -15.19 25.90
C LYS A 149 -19.31 -15.40 24.78
N ARG A 150 -20.03 -16.54 24.80
CA ARG A 150 -21.09 -16.86 23.83
C ARG A 150 -21.99 -15.63 23.71
N LYS A 151 -21.89 -14.91 22.58
CA LYS A 151 -22.82 -13.82 22.28
C LYS A 151 -24.20 -14.45 22.22
N ARG A 152 -25.15 -13.96 23.04
CA ARG A 152 -26.57 -14.25 22.85
C ARG A 152 -26.90 -13.76 21.44
N ASN A 153 -27.41 -14.66 20.59
CA ASN A 153 -27.74 -14.39 19.19
C ASN A 153 -28.56 -13.10 19.06
N LEU A 154 -27.91 -11.99 18.75
CA LEU A 154 -28.54 -10.84 18.11
C LEU A 154 -28.21 -11.00 16.64
N ARG A 155 -29.16 -11.58 15.91
CA ARG A 155 -29.04 -11.90 14.50
C ARG A 155 -29.06 -10.58 13.71
N SER A 156 -27.90 -9.98 13.46
CA SER A 156 -27.71 -9.11 12.30
C SER A 156 -27.06 -9.97 11.22
N SER A 157 -27.85 -10.43 10.25
CA SER A 157 -27.32 -11.06 9.05
C SER A 157 -26.63 -9.98 8.21
N ILE A 158 -25.35 -9.75 8.47
CA ILE A 158 -24.45 -9.22 7.45
C ILE A 158 -23.94 -10.45 6.70
N SER A 159 -24.41 -10.56 5.47
CA SER A 159 -23.96 -11.53 4.50
C SER A 159 -22.73 -10.90 3.83
N ASP A 160 -21.53 -11.26 4.29
CA ASP A 160 -20.28 -10.89 3.61
C ASP A 160 -20.21 -11.65 2.29
N SER A 161 -20.78 -11.05 1.25
CA SER A 161 -20.54 -11.36 -0.16
C SER A 161 -19.76 -10.19 -0.74
N ASP A 162 -18.55 -9.99 -0.22
CA ASP A 162 -17.70 -8.81 -0.45
C ASP A 162 -16.96 -8.84 -1.81
N SER A 163 -17.46 -9.60 -2.79
CA SER A 163 -16.83 -9.75 -4.11
C SER A 163 -17.34 -8.78 -5.18
N ASP A 164 -18.49 -8.10 -4.97
CA ASP A 164 -19.19 -7.43 -6.08
C ASP A 164 -19.19 -5.89 -5.99
N GLU A 165 -19.00 -5.29 -4.80
CA GLU A 165 -19.09 -3.83 -4.65
C GLU A 165 -17.90 -3.09 -5.26
N ALA A 166 -16.69 -3.62 -5.12
CA ALA A 166 -15.49 -3.01 -5.70
C ALA A 166 -15.58 -2.97 -7.24
N GLU A 167 -15.99 -4.09 -7.85
CA GLU A 167 -16.14 -4.20 -9.31
C GLU A 167 -17.28 -3.30 -9.83
N ALA A 168 -18.39 -3.23 -9.10
CA ALA A 168 -19.47 -2.28 -9.41
C ALA A 168 -19.03 -0.81 -9.32
N ILE A 169 -18.19 -0.46 -8.34
CA ILE A 169 -17.62 0.89 -8.21
C ILE A 169 -16.64 1.18 -9.35
N HIS A 170 -15.81 0.21 -9.75
CA HIS A 170 -14.90 0.34 -10.90
C HIS A 170 -15.69 0.55 -12.20
N ALA A 171 -16.72 -0.25 -12.46
CA ALA A 171 -17.60 -0.11 -13.62
C ALA A 171 -18.32 1.25 -13.64
N GLN A 172 -18.81 1.73 -12.49
CA GLN A 172 -19.43 3.06 -12.38
C GLN A 172 -18.43 4.19 -12.67
N ARG A 173 -17.18 4.07 -12.23
CA ARG A 173 -16.12 5.06 -12.49
C ARG A 173 -15.67 5.04 -13.95
N GLU A 174 -15.66 3.88 -14.60
CA GLU A 174 -15.40 3.76 -16.04
C GLU A 174 -16.51 4.37 -16.88
N ALA A 175 -17.78 4.11 -16.55
CA ALA A 175 -18.92 4.75 -17.21
C ALA A 175 -18.89 6.28 -17.10
N ARG A 176 -18.50 6.83 -15.95
CA ARG A 176 -18.31 8.30 -15.77
C ARG A 176 -17.15 8.84 -16.61
N ARG A 177 -16.05 8.09 -16.77
CA ARG A 177 -14.93 8.45 -17.64
C ARG A 177 -15.34 8.45 -19.12
N GLN A 178 -16.03 7.42 -19.57
CA GLN A 178 -16.54 7.33 -20.94
C GLN A 178 -17.59 8.41 -21.23
N GLY A 179 -18.46 8.74 -20.27
CA GLY A 179 -19.41 9.86 -20.37
C GLY A 179 -18.71 11.21 -20.51
N ARG A 180 -17.60 11.43 -19.81
CA ARG A 180 -16.82 12.67 -19.90
C ARG A 180 -16.08 12.78 -21.24
N LEU A 181 -15.48 11.68 -21.70
CA LEU A 181 -14.82 11.60 -23.00
C LEU A 181 -15.81 11.78 -24.16
N THR A 182 -16.98 11.16 -24.10
CA THR A 182 -18.02 11.31 -25.14
C THR A 182 -18.61 12.72 -25.14
N ALA A 183 -18.77 13.36 -23.99
CA ALA A 183 -19.19 14.77 -23.91
C ALA A 183 -18.15 15.71 -24.54
N ASP A 184 -16.85 15.49 -24.31
CA ASP A 184 -15.78 16.26 -24.93
C ASP A 184 -15.74 16.05 -26.46
N HIS A 185 -15.87 14.80 -26.94
CA HIS A 185 -15.92 14.50 -28.38
C HIS A 185 -17.20 15.04 -29.07
N SER A 186 -18.31 15.15 -28.34
CA SER A 186 -19.56 15.73 -28.85
C SER A 186 -19.44 17.25 -29.05
N HIS A 187 -18.73 17.90 -28.12
CA HIS A 187 -18.43 19.33 -28.18
C HIS A 187 -17.49 19.66 -29.36
N GLU A 188 -16.54 18.76 -29.65
CA GLU A 188 -15.60 18.90 -30.77
C GLU A 188 -16.26 18.64 -32.15
N ASN A 189 -17.17 17.66 -32.25
CA ASN A 189 -17.89 17.37 -33.50
C ASN A 189 -18.97 18.41 -33.84
N GLN A 190 -19.63 19.04 -32.86
CA GLN A 190 -20.56 20.13 -33.14
C GLN A 190 -19.84 21.36 -33.70
N GLN A 191 -18.61 21.63 -33.27
CA GLN A 191 -17.81 22.76 -33.75
C GLN A 191 -17.33 22.60 -35.20
N CYS A 192 -17.10 21.36 -35.67
CA CYS A 192 -16.73 21.07 -37.07
C CYS A 192 -17.91 21.02 -38.06
N SER A 193 -19.16 20.91 -37.58
CA SER A 193 -20.35 20.84 -38.45
C SER A 193 -20.86 22.21 -38.95
N GLY A 194 -20.24 23.31 -38.52
CA GLY A 194 -20.68 24.69 -38.79
C GLY A 194 -20.15 25.38 -40.05
N ILE A 195 -19.27 24.76 -40.85
CA ILE A 195 -18.66 25.43 -42.02
C ILE A 195 -19.22 24.83 -43.33
N ASN A 196 -20.41 25.28 -43.72
CA ASN A 196 -21.01 24.99 -45.02
C ASN A 196 -20.59 26.07 -46.04
N TRP A 197 -19.49 25.84 -46.76
CA TRP A 197 -19.12 26.68 -47.91
C TRP A 197 -20.06 26.40 -49.09
N LYS A 198 -21.15 27.16 -49.18
CA LYS A 198 -21.93 27.25 -50.43
C LYS A 198 -21.19 28.17 -51.40
N ARG A 199 -20.49 27.58 -52.37
CA ARG A 199 -20.08 28.24 -53.62
C ARG A 199 -21.35 28.61 -54.38
N SER A 200 -21.73 29.89 -54.39
CA SER A 200 -22.81 30.41 -55.25
C SER A 200 -22.30 31.58 -56.10
N THR A 201 -22.12 31.27 -57.37
CA THR A 201 -22.01 32.19 -58.51
C THR A 201 -23.22 33.10 -58.66
N LYS A 202 -23.02 34.42 -58.90
CA LYS A 202 -23.48 35.20 -60.08
C LYS A 202 -23.61 36.72 -59.82
N GLN A 203 -22.96 37.49 -60.71
CA GLN A 203 -23.45 38.64 -61.49
C GLN A 203 -24.42 39.67 -60.88
N ARG A 204 -24.03 40.97 -60.95
CA ARG A 204 -24.88 42.12 -61.37
C ARG A 204 -24.00 43.40 -61.50
N PHE A 205 -23.68 43.91 -62.69
CA PHE A 205 -24.42 44.86 -63.56
C PHE A 205 -24.41 46.35 -63.13
N GLN A 206 -23.69 47.15 -63.95
CA GLN A 206 -24.00 48.47 -64.56
C GLN A 206 -23.97 49.82 -63.81
N ASN A 207 -23.30 50.75 -64.51
CA ASN A 207 -23.54 52.20 -64.73
C ASN A 207 -23.43 53.17 -63.55
N GLN A 208 -22.47 54.10 -63.59
CA GLN A 208 -22.43 55.34 -64.39
C GLN A 208 -20.99 55.84 -64.50
#